data_AF-A0A6G4UF83-F1
#
_entry.id   AF-A0A6G4UF83-F1
#
_cell.length_a   1.000
_cell.length_b   1.000
_cell.length_c   1.000
_cell.angle_alpha   90.00
_cell.angle_beta   90.00
_cell.angle_gamma   90.00
#
_symmetry.space_group_name_H-M   'P 1'
#
loop_
_entity.id
_entity.type
_entity.pdbx_description
1 polymer ?
#
loop_
_entity_poly.entity_id
_entity_poly.type
_entity_poly.pdbx_seq_one_letter_code
_entity_poly.pdbx_strand_id
1 'polypeptide(L)'
;MTAATALLGEAPARIANVGVPGFADVPRTAGAEVAALDWRPPAGGEPELAWRLAELTGHAVVEAANREAVSRLLAVRPVWTDVLPAREALPALDERVSGRRLLLHAGPPIGWAEMCGPMRAGVVGAALLE
;
A
#
# COMPACT_ATOMS: atom_id res chain seq x y z
N MET A 1 -24.34 22.67 0.47
CA MET A 1 -24.42 21.31 -0.09
C MET A 1 -23.73 21.31 -1.43
N THR A 2 -22.43 21.04 -1.45
CA THR A 2 -21.65 20.87 -2.69
C THR A 2 -22.07 19.57 -3.33
N ALA A 3 -22.59 19.64 -4.56
CA ALA A 3 -22.87 18.46 -5.36
C ALA A 3 -21.58 17.65 -5.47
N ALA A 4 -21.60 16.41 -4.99
CA ALA A 4 -20.48 15.50 -5.18
C ALA A 4 -20.34 15.28 -6.68
N THR A 5 -19.31 15.88 -7.29
CA THR A 5 -18.95 15.63 -8.68
C THR A 5 -18.74 14.13 -8.83
N ALA A 6 -19.59 13.47 -9.60
CA ALA A 6 -19.49 12.04 -9.81
C ALA A 6 -18.14 11.74 -10.49
N LEU A 7 -17.24 11.09 -9.75
CA LEU A 7 -15.85 10.82 -10.16
C LEU A 7 -15.77 10.00 -11.47
N LEU A 8 -16.87 9.31 -11.82
CA LEU A 8 -16.99 8.40 -12.96
C LEU A 8 -18.04 8.86 -14.00
N GLY A 9 -18.51 10.11 -13.94
CA GLY A 9 -19.54 10.64 -14.84
C GLY A 9 -20.99 10.29 -14.41
N GLU A 10 -21.95 10.48 -15.31
CA GLU A 10 -23.37 10.16 -15.04
C GLU A 10 -23.59 8.64 -14.90
N ALA A 11 -24.48 8.27 -13.96
CA ALA A 11 -24.80 6.89 -13.68
C ALA A 11 -25.62 6.22 -14.80
N PRO A 12 -25.48 4.89 -15.02
CA PRO A 12 -24.60 3.97 -14.29
C PRO A 12 -23.17 3.94 -14.85
N ALA A 13 -22.17 3.90 -13.96
CA ALA A 13 -20.77 3.66 -14.34
C ALA A 13 -20.61 2.26 -14.94
N ARG A 14 -19.79 2.11 -15.98
CA ARG A 14 -19.53 0.82 -16.64
C ARG A 14 -18.16 0.30 -16.25
N ILE A 15 -18.10 -0.92 -15.70
CA ILE A 15 -16.90 -1.52 -15.13
C ILE A 15 -16.61 -2.86 -15.81
N ALA A 16 -15.38 -3.06 -16.27
CA ALA A 16 -14.87 -4.36 -16.68
C ALA A 16 -14.14 -5.02 -15.50
N ASN A 17 -14.70 -6.10 -14.95
CA ASN A 17 -14.05 -6.88 -13.91
C ASN A 17 -13.15 -7.96 -14.54
N VAL A 18 -11.89 -8.01 -14.12
CA VAL A 18 -10.89 -9.00 -14.56
C VAL A 18 -10.35 -9.73 -13.34
N GLY A 19 -10.24 -11.06 -13.42
CA GLY A 19 -9.68 -11.88 -12.35
C GLY A 19 -10.75 -12.41 -11.40
N VAL A 20 -10.69 -12.02 -10.11
CA VAL A 20 -11.52 -12.63 -9.06
C VAL A 20 -13.00 -12.29 -9.26
N PRO A 21 -13.92 -13.28 -9.37
CA PRO A 21 -15.33 -13.01 -9.63
C PRO A 21 -16.04 -12.17 -8.56
N GLY A 22 -15.71 -12.37 -7.28
CA GLY A 22 -16.35 -11.65 -6.16
C GLY A 22 -16.09 -10.13 -6.15
N PHE A 23 -15.07 -9.64 -6.87
CA PHE A 23 -14.83 -8.21 -6.99
C PHE A 23 -15.88 -7.49 -7.84
N ALA A 24 -16.67 -8.22 -8.62
CA ALA A 24 -17.77 -7.65 -9.39
C ALA A 24 -19.00 -7.32 -8.53
N ASP A 25 -19.13 -7.88 -7.32
CA ASP A 25 -20.37 -7.77 -6.53
C ASP A 25 -20.50 -6.42 -5.82
N VAL A 26 -19.39 -5.87 -5.32
CA VAL A 26 -19.35 -4.54 -4.71
C VAL A 26 -19.82 -3.45 -5.67
N PRO A 27 -19.27 -3.30 -6.89
CA PRO A 27 -19.73 -2.30 -7.83
C PRO A 27 -21.17 -2.52 -8.32
N ARG A 28 -21.61 -3.78 -8.50
CA ARG A 28 -23.02 -4.07 -8.85
C ARG A 28 -23.98 -3.60 -7.77
N THR A 29 -23.66 -3.89 -6.51
CA THR A 29 -24.48 -3.45 -5.36
C THR A 29 -24.51 -1.92 -5.25
N ALA A 30 -23.45 -1.24 -5.70
CA ALA A 30 -23.38 0.21 -5.80
C ALA A 30 -24.08 0.80 -7.05
N GLY A 31 -24.72 -0.02 -7.89
CA GLY A 31 -25.50 0.44 -9.06
C GLY A 31 -24.72 0.58 -10.36
N ALA A 32 -23.50 0.04 -10.44
CA ALA A 32 -22.71 0.03 -11.67
C ALA A 32 -23.12 -1.11 -12.63
N GLU A 33 -22.96 -0.88 -13.93
CA GLU A 33 -23.03 -1.93 -14.96
C GLU A 33 -21.68 -2.66 -15.01
N VAL A 34 -21.64 -3.95 -14.69
CA VAL A 34 -20.38 -4.70 -14.56
C VAL A 34 -20.31 -5.88 -15.53
N ALA A 35 -19.36 -5.81 -16.48
CA ALA A 35 -18.99 -6.92 -17.35
C ALA A 35 -17.85 -7.72 -16.72
N ALA A 36 -18.09 -8.98 -16.35
CA ALA A 36 -17.04 -9.88 -15.89
C ALA A 36 -16.34 -10.52 -17.09
N LEU A 37 -15.07 -10.19 -17.26
CA LEU A 37 -14.23 -10.75 -18.32
C LEU A 37 -13.61 -12.06 -17.83
N ASP A 38 -13.83 -13.14 -18.57
CA ASP A 38 -13.06 -14.39 -18.42
C ASP A 38 -11.67 -14.22 -19.05
N TRP A 39 -10.90 -13.28 -18.48
CA TRP A 39 -9.51 -13.09 -18.86
C TRP A 39 -8.66 -14.14 -18.14
N ARG A 40 -7.78 -14.77 -18.92
CA ARG A 40 -6.77 -15.71 -18.43
C ARG A 40 -5.41 -15.31 -19.03
N PRO A 41 -4.30 -15.63 -18.36
CA PRO A 41 -2.98 -15.49 -18.97
C PRO A 41 -2.95 -16.14 -20.37
N PRO A 42 -2.21 -15.56 -21.33
CA PRO A 42 -2.02 -16.16 -22.65
C PRO A 42 -1.64 -17.63 -22.57
N ALA A 43 -2.09 -18.43 -23.54
CA ALA A 43 -2.01 -19.89 -23.57
C ALA A 43 -2.80 -20.61 -22.46
N GLY A 44 -3.93 -20.05 -21.99
CA GLY A 44 -4.93 -20.82 -21.25
C GLY A 44 -4.50 -21.35 -19.87
N GLY A 45 -3.40 -20.83 -19.31
CA GLY A 45 -2.82 -21.34 -18.07
C GLY A 45 -2.00 -22.62 -18.25
N GLU A 46 -1.52 -22.91 -19.47
CA GLU A 46 -0.60 -24.02 -19.75
C GLU A 46 0.64 -23.94 -18.83
N PRO A 47 0.81 -24.89 -17.88
CA PRO A 47 1.85 -24.80 -16.86
C PRO A 47 3.26 -24.75 -17.45
N GLU A 48 3.49 -25.48 -18.55
CA GLU A 48 4.78 -25.49 -19.24
C GLU A 48 5.12 -24.13 -19.85
N LEU A 49 4.14 -23.43 -20.43
CA LEU A 49 4.40 -22.11 -21.00
C LEU A 49 4.59 -21.07 -19.90
N ALA A 50 3.80 -21.15 -18.82
CA ALA A 50 3.98 -20.29 -17.65
C ALA A 50 5.39 -20.46 -17.06
N TRP A 51 5.87 -21.70 -16.96
CA TRP A 51 7.21 -21.99 -16.47
C TRP A 51 8.30 -21.48 -17.42
N ARG A 52 8.16 -21.70 -18.74
CA ARG A 52 9.08 -21.15 -19.73
C ARG A 52 9.13 -19.62 -19.68
N LEU A 53 7.99 -18.96 -19.52
CA LEU A 53 7.95 -17.52 -19.34
C LEU A 53 8.68 -17.10 -18.05
N ALA A 54 8.43 -17.80 -16.94
CA ALA A 54 9.13 -17.56 -15.69
C ALA A 54 10.66 -17.69 -15.86
N GLU A 55 11.13 -18.76 -16.51
CA GLU A 55 12.55 -18.97 -16.83
C GLU A 55 13.12 -17.85 -17.72
N LEU A 56 12.38 -17.44 -18.76
CA LEU A 56 12.79 -16.34 -19.63
C LEU A 56 12.86 -14.98 -18.89
N THR A 57 12.01 -14.79 -17.89
CA THR A 57 11.98 -13.57 -17.06
C THR A 57 12.87 -13.66 -15.81
N GLY A 58 13.44 -14.84 -15.53
CA GLY A 58 14.30 -15.13 -14.38
C GLY A 58 15.71 -14.58 -14.52
N HIS A 59 15.84 -13.25 -14.59
CA HIS A 59 17.11 -12.60 -14.83
C HIS A 59 18.10 -12.86 -13.69
N ALA A 60 19.26 -13.45 -13.99
CA ALA A 60 20.23 -13.92 -12.98
C ALA A 60 20.65 -12.84 -11.97
N VAL A 61 20.74 -11.58 -12.40
CA VAL A 61 21.04 -10.43 -11.52
C VAL A 61 19.91 -10.19 -10.51
N VAL A 62 18.65 -10.29 -10.93
CA VAL A 62 17.48 -10.13 -10.05
C VAL A 62 17.43 -11.28 -9.05
N GLU A 63 17.65 -12.51 -9.52
CA GLU A 63 17.69 -13.69 -8.64
C GLU A 63 18.80 -13.61 -7.59
N ALA A 64 19.98 -13.13 -7.97
CA ALA A 64 21.07 -12.90 -7.02
C ALA A 64 20.70 -11.81 -5.99
N ALA A 65 20.12 -10.70 -6.43
CA ALA A 65 19.68 -9.62 -5.55
C ALA A 65 18.57 -10.08 -4.57
N ASN A 66 17.60 -10.84 -5.07
CA ASN A 66 16.51 -11.40 -4.26
C ASN A 66 17.04 -12.36 -3.18
N ARG A 67 17.96 -13.26 -3.54
CA ARG A 67 18.60 -14.17 -2.57
C ARG A 67 19.31 -13.40 -1.46
N GLU A 68 20.06 -12.37 -1.81
CA GLU A 68 20.75 -11.54 -0.82
C GLU A 68 19.77 -10.80 0.10
N ALA A 69 18.72 -10.19 -0.46
CA ALA A 69 17.71 -9.48 0.32
C ALA A 69 16.99 -10.41 1.31
N VAL A 70 16.56 -11.59 0.86
CA VAL A 70 15.90 -12.60 1.71
C VAL A 70 16.87 -13.13 2.77
N SER A 71 18.12 -13.41 2.39
CA SER A 71 19.15 -13.87 3.33
C SER A 71 19.33 -12.88 4.48
N ARG A 72 19.49 -11.58 4.16
CA ARG A 72 19.62 -10.52 5.18
C ARG A 72 18.39 -10.44 6.07
N LEU A 73 17.20 -10.48 5.50
CA LEU A 73 15.94 -10.39 6.24
C LEU A 73 15.77 -11.57 7.22
N LEU A 74 16.09 -12.79 6.79
CA LEU A 74 15.99 -14.00 7.63
C LEU A 74 17.13 -14.14 8.65
N ALA A 75 18.27 -13.49 8.40
CA ALA A 75 19.41 -13.50 9.31
C ALA A 75 19.22 -12.56 10.51
N VAL A 76 18.32 -11.57 10.43
CA VAL A 76 18.08 -10.63 11.55
C VAL A 76 17.63 -11.39 12.79
N ARG A 77 18.16 -11.01 13.96
CA ARG A 77 17.76 -11.49 15.28
C ARG A 77 17.47 -10.27 16.18
N PRO A 78 16.31 -9.61 16.03
CA PRO A 78 15.98 -8.45 16.85
C PRO A 78 15.87 -8.87 18.31
N VAL A 79 16.52 -8.14 19.20
CA VAL A 79 16.41 -8.32 20.65
C VAL A 79 15.95 -7.00 21.26
N TRP A 80 15.07 -7.08 22.25
CA TRP A 80 14.65 -5.91 23.00
C TRP A 80 15.79 -5.45 23.90
N THR A 81 16.26 -4.21 23.71
CA THR A 81 17.37 -3.67 24.50
C THR A 81 16.93 -2.63 25.52
N ASP A 82 15.95 -1.76 25.20
CA ASP A 82 15.60 -0.62 26.05
C ASP A 82 14.22 -0.01 25.69
N VAL A 83 13.75 0.93 26.51
CA VAL A 83 12.61 1.82 26.25
C VAL A 83 13.02 3.27 26.52
N LEU A 84 12.99 4.08 25.47
CA LEU A 84 13.45 5.48 25.52
C LEU A 84 12.40 6.42 24.92
N PRO A 85 12.38 7.70 25.33
CA PRO A 85 11.68 8.75 24.60
C PRO A 85 12.16 8.82 23.14
N ALA A 86 11.24 9.04 22.20
CA ALA A 86 11.55 8.96 20.77
C ALA A 86 12.65 9.94 20.32
N ARG A 87 12.69 11.15 20.89
CA ARG A 87 13.74 12.15 20.63
C ARG A 87 15.15 11.69 21.02
N GLU A 88 15.27 10.79 21.99
CA GLU A 88 16.58 10.29 22.47
C GLU A 88 17.08 9.15 21.58
N ALA A 89 16.17 8.34 21.02
CA ALA A 89 16.51 7.27 20.08
C ALA A 89 16.68 7.77 18.63
N LEU A 90 15.94 8.81 18.24
CA LEU A 90 15.90 9.34 16.88
C LEU A 90 16.19 10.85 16.88
N PRO A 91 17.42 11.28 16.57
CA PRO A 91 17.79 12.71 16.59
C PRO A 91 16.93 13.60 15.67
N ALA A 92 16.36 13.03 14.61
CA ALA A 92 15.44 13.74 13.72
C ALA A 92 14.11 14.16 14.40
N LEU A 93 13.78 13.57 15.55
CA LEU A 93 12.62 13.91 16.38
C LEU A 93 12.96 14.89 17.51
N ASP A 94 14.23 15.19 17.76
CA ASP A 94 14.61 16.23 18.70
C ASP A 94 14.54 17.60 18.02
N GLU A 95 13.62 18.47 18.44
CA GLU A 95 13.46 19.81 17.88
C GLU A 95 14.72 20.68 18.08
N ARG A 96 15.49 20.42 19.15
CA ARG A 96 16.71 21.17 19.48
C ARG A 96 17.84 20.85 18.52
N VAL A 97 17.82 19.66 17.92
CA VAL A 97 18.79 19.19 16.93
C VAL A 97 18.29 19.46 15.51
N SER A 98 17.04 19.13 15.22
CA SER A 98 16.47 19.21 13.87
C SER A 98 15.92 20.60 13.49
N GLY A 99 15.75 21.50 14.46
CA GLY A 99 15.20 22.84 14.26
C GLY A 99 13.70 22.88 13.94
N ARG A 100 12.99 21.75 14.06
CA ARG A 100 11.54 21.66 13.79
C ARG A 100 10.87 20.62 14.68
N ARG A 101 9.57 20.83 14.97
CA ARG A 101 8.72 19.79 15.57
C ARG A 101 8.30 18.79 14.51
N LEU A 102 8.40 17.49 14.82
CA LEU A 102 8.08 16.40 13.92
C LEU A 102 7.18 15.37 14.61
N LEU A 103 6.03 15.08 13.99
CA LEU A 103 5.15 13.97 14.35
C LEU A 103 5.13 12.98 13.19
N LEU A 104 5.21 11.68 13.51
CA LEU A 104 5.19 10.59 12.52
C LEU A 104 3.80 9.95 12.47
N HIS A 105 3.41 9.47 11.29
CA HIS A 105 2.19 8.68 11.09
C HIS A 105 2.51 7.41 10.30
N ALA A 106 1.61 6.43 10.33
CA ALA A 106 1.73 5.20 9.56
C ALA A 106 1.41 5.42 8.08
N GLY A 107 1.99 4.58 7.22
CA GLY A 107 1.71 4.55 5.78
C GLY A 107 2.63 5.42 4.93
N PRO A 108 2.36 5.52 3.62
CA PRO A 108 3.13 6.35 2.70
C PRO A 108 2.96 7.85 3.01
N PRO A 109 3.80 8.72 2.44
CA PRO A 109 3.64 10.17 2.58
C PRO A 109 2.24 10.63 2.17
N ILE A 110 1.57 11.38 3.04
CA ILE A 110 0.23 11.94 2.78
C ILE A 110 0.11 13.31 3.44
N GLY A 111 -0.50 14.27 2.75
CA GLY A 111 -0.76 15.59 3.31
C GLY A 111 -1.84 15.54 4.40
N TRP A 112 -1.77 16.47 5.36
CA TRP A 112 -2.79 16.62 6.41
C TRP A 112 -4.23 16.68 5.85
N ALA A 113 -4.42 17.41 4.75
CA ALA A 113 -5.71 17.59 4.10
C ALA A 113 -6.29 16.29 3.50
N GLU A 114 -5.46 15.26 3.31
CA GLU A 114 -5.84 13.97 2.72
C GLU A 114 -5.93 12.86 3.78
N MET A 115 -5.42 13.10 4.99
CA MET A 115 -5.55 12.16 6.10
C MET A 115 -7.03 11.90 6.40
N CYS A 116 -7.37 10.62 6.66
CA CYS A 116 -8.70 10.23 7.10
C CYS A 116 -8.99 10.72 8.53
N GLY A 117 -10.27 10.69 8.94
CA GLY A 117 -10.71 11.18 10.25
C GLY A 117 -9.91 10.61 11.44
N PRO A 118 -9.73 9.28 11.55
CA PRO A 118 -8.94 8.68 12.63
C PRO A 118 -7.48 9.13 12.69
N MET A 119 -6.82 9.25 11.54
CA MET A 119 -5.43 9.75 11.49
C MET A 119 -5.34 11.19 12.00
N ARG A 120 -6.27 12.05 11.58
CA ARG A 120 -6.32 13.45 12.04
C ARG A 120 -6.52 13.55 13.54
N ALA A 121 -7.44 12.75 14.08
CA ALA A 121 -7.68 12.70 15.52
C ALA A 121 -6.42 12.27 16.29
N GLY A 122 -5.70 11.25 15.80
CA GLY A 122 -4.44 10.80 16.41
C GLY A 122 -3.35 11.89 16.41
N VAL A 123 -3.16 12.56 15.29
CA VAL A 123 -2.16 13.66 15.18
C VAL A 123 -2.54 14.85 16.07
N VAL A 124 -3.82 15.24 16.12
CA VAL A 124 -4.27 16.32 17.02
C VAL A 124 -4.05 15.94 18.48
N GLY A 125 -4.39 14.71 18.85
CA GLY A 125 -4.16 14.21 20.20
C GLY A 125 -2.67 14.27 20.59
N ALA A 126 -1.79 13.80 19.70
CA ALA A 126 -0.35 13.89 19.91
C ALA A 126 0.14 15.35 20.02
N ALA A 127 -0.31 16.23 19.12
CA ALA A 127 0.10 17.63 19.12
C ALA A 127 -0.38 18.43 20.34
N LEU A 128 -1.46 18.00 21.00
CA LEU A 128 -1.93 18.61 22.26
C LEU A 128 -1.14 18.13 23.48
N LEU A 129 -0.56 16.93 23.40
CA LEU A 129 0.24 16.34 24.48
C LEU A 129 1.69 16.84 24.49
N GLU A 130 2.30 17.01 23.31
CA GLU A 130 3.72 17.35 23.09
C GLU A 130 4.03 18.87 23.04
#